data_AF-A0A7W8N2E9-F1
#
_entry.id   AF-A0A7W8N2E9-F1
#
_cell.length_a   1.000
_cell.length_b   1.000
_cell.length_c   1.000
_cell.angle_alpha   90.00
_cell.angle_beta   90.00
_cell.angle_gamma   90.00
#
_symmetry.space_group_name_H-M   'P 1'
#
loop_
_entity.id
_entity.type
_entity.pdbx_description
1 polymer ?
#
loop_
_entity_poly.entity_id
_entity_poly.type
_entity_poly.pdbx_seq_one_letter_code
_entity_poly.pdbx_strand_id
1 'polypeptide(L)'
;MGSYTSGSEYSLPDPALEKHYSVIEVAKLWSVSENTIRRMFTGEPGVVEWGSEESRFKRAYKTMRIPESVLQRVHRRHARAG
;
A
#
# COMPACT_ATOMS: atom_id res chain seq x y z
N MET A 1 -10.45 -4.38 44.47
CA MET A 1 -11.06 -5.31 43.50
C MET A 1 -11.97 -4.49 42.60
N GLY A 2 -11.88 -4.44 41.28
CA GLY A 2 -11.03 -5.13 40.33
C GLY A 2 -10.24 -4.16 39.43
N SER A 3 -9.50 -4.75 38.51
CA SER A 3 -8.16 -4.34 38.12
C SER A 3 -8.06 -4.31 36.58
N TYR A 4 -7.28 -3.37 36.02
CA TYR A 4 -6.81 -3.26 34.62
C TYR A 4 -7.92 -3.13 33.56
N THR A 5 -7.88 -2.14 32.66
CA THR A 5 -6.85 -2.05 31.61
C THR A 5 -6.57 -0.61 31.21
N SER A 6 -5.33 -0.20 31.48
CA SER A 6 -4.57 0.63 30.54
C SER A 6 -4.66 0.00 29.16
N GLY A 7 -5.23 0.73 28.21
CA GLY A 7 -5.45 0.26 26.85
C GLY A 7 -5.89 1.43 26.01
N SER A 8 -5.00 2.42 25.89
CA SER A 8 -4.78 3.17 24.66
C SER A 8 -5.76 2.80 23.53
N GLU A 9 -6.71 3.68 23.26
CA GLU A 9 -7.38 3.77 21.98
C GLU A 9 -6.33 4.06 20.90
N TYR A 10 -5.52 3.07 20.55
CA TYR A 10 -4.82 3.05 19.28
C TYR A 10 -5.87 2.74 18.22
N SER A 11 -6.78 3.71 18.00
CA SER A 11 -7.52 3.81 16.76
C SER A 11 -6.46 3.97 15.70
N LEU A 12 -6.01 2.85 15.12
CA LEU A 12 -5.23 2.90 13.88
C LEU A 12 -6.02 3.82 12.95
N PRO A 13 -5.40 4.87 12.39
CA PRO A 13 -6.11 5.77 11.50
C PRO A 13 -6.80 4.91 10.45
N ASP A 14 -8.09 5.18 10.22
CA ASP A 14 -8.86 4.45 9.22
C ASP A 14 -8.05 4.45 7.92
N PRO A 15 -7.84 3.29 7.26
CA PRO A 15 -6.97 3.21 6.09
C PRO A 15 -7.42 4.13 4.95
N ALA A 16 -8.69 4.56 4.92
CA ALA A 16 -9.19 5.54 3.97
C ALA A 16 -8.76 6.99 4.29
N LEU A 17 -8.38 7.30 5.53
CA LEU A 17 -7.89 8.61 5.98
C LEU A 17 -6.37 8.74 5.87
N GLU A 18 -5.67 7.66 5.55
CA GLU A 18 -4.23 7.66 5.39
C GLU A 18 -3.78 8.40 4.11
N LYS A 19 -2.49 8.75 4.06
CA LYS A 19 -1.88 9.29 2.85
C LYS A 19 -1.74 8.20 1.80
N HIS A 20 -2.32 8.45 0.63
CA HIS A 20 -2.32 7.53 -0.50
C HIS A 20 -1.29 7.94 -1.55
N TYR A 21 -0.23 7.16 -1.69
CA TYR A 21 0.81 7.38 -2.68
C TYR A 21 0.44 6.72 -4.00
N SER A 22 0.80 7.36 -5.12
CA SER A 22 0.81 6.70 -6.43
C SER A 22 2.05 5.82 -6.59
N VAL A 23 1.96 4.87 -7.53
CA VAL A 23 3.09 4.02 -7.94
C VAL A 23 4.33 4.85 -8.30
N ILE A 24 4.15 5.97 -9.00
CA ILE A 24 5.24 6.85 -9.46
C ILE A 24 5.93 7.50 -8.25
N GLU A 25 5.17 7.95 -7.27
CA GLU A 25 5.72 8.54 -6.05
C GLU A 25 6.54 7.53 -5.26
N VAL A 26 6.01 6.31 -5.07
CA VAL A 26 6.72 5.24 -4.37
C VAL A 26 8.00 4.83 -5.13
N ALA A 27 7.92 4.71 -6.45
CA ALA A 27 9.06 4.41 -7.31
C ALA A 27 10.19 5.43 -7.14
N LYS A 28 9.85 6.72 -7.09
CA LYS A 28 10.80 7.82 -6.82
C LYS A 28 11.36 7.75 -5.40
N LEU A 29 10.53 7.51 -4.39
CA LEU A 29 10.96 7.42 -2.99
C LEU A 29 11.97 6.29 -2.77
N TRP A 30 11.78 5.15 -3.43
CA TRP A 30 12.63 3.97 -3.26
C TRP A 30 13.71 3.83 -4.34
N SER A 31 13.78 4.76 -5.30
CA SER A 31 14.68 4.70 -6.46
C SER A 31 14.60 3.37 -7.23
N VAL A 32 13.39 2.83 -7.40
CA VAL A 32 13.13 1.59 -8.13
C VAL A 32 12.16 1.84 -9.29
N SER A 33 12.11 0.92 -10.26
CA SER A 33 11.22 1.07 -11.40
C SER A 33 9.73 0.97 -10.99
N GLU A 34 8.87 1.74 -11.65
CA GLU A 34 7.41 1.66 -11.47
C GLU A 34 6.88 0.24 -11.68
N ASN A 35 7.48 -0.52 -12.61
CA ASN A 35 7.08 -1.89 -12.87
C ASN A 35 7.39 -2.81 -11.67
N THR A 36 8.51 -2.58 -10.99
CA THR A 36 8.86 -3.29 -9.76
C THR A 36 7.86 -2.96 -8.66
N ILE A 37 7.52 -1.68 -8.46
CA ILE A 37 6.49 -1.27 -7.50
C ILE A 37 5.15 -1.93 -7.83
N ARG A 38 4.68 -1.85 -9.08
CA ARG A 38 3.45 -2.53 -9.49
C ARG A 38 3.47 -4.00 -9.12
N ARG A 39 4.55 -4.73 -9.41
CA ARG A 39 4.69 -6.15 -9.04
C ARG A 39 4.71 -6.39 -7.54
N MET A 40 5.32 -5.51 -6.74
CA MET A 40 5.38 -5.64 -5.29
C MET A 40 4.00 -5.43 -4.62
N PHE A 41 3.19 -4.52 -5.17
CA PHE A 41 1.90 -4.13 -4.59
C PHE A 41 0.69 -4.81 -5.24
N THR A 42 0.86 -5.45 -6.41
CA THR A 42 -0.19 -6.26 -7.03
C THR A 42 -0.53 -7.44 -6.11
N GLY A 43 -1.79 -7.52 -5.68
CA GLY A 43 -2.26 -8.57 -4.77
C GLY A 43 -1.91 -8.34 -3.29
N GLU A 44 -1.33 -7.19 -2.92
CA GLU A 44 -1.08 -6.86 -1.51
C GLU A 44 -2.39 -6.35 -0.88
N PRO A 45 -2.81 -6.91 0.28
CA PRO A 45 -4.04 -6.49 0.94
C PRO A 45 -3.94 -5.04 1.43
N GLY A 46 -4.95 -4.23 1.08
CA GLY A 46 -5.04 -2.82 1.43
C GLY A 46 -4.58 -1.86 0.32
N VAL A 47 -4.04 -2.37 -0.79
CA VAL A 47 -3.79 -1.53 -1.98
C VAL A 47 -5.12 -1.25 -2.68
N VAL A 48 -5.36 0.02 -3.00
CA VAL A 48 -6.56 0.42 -3.72
C VAL A 48 -6.24 0.50 -5.21
N GLU A 49 -6.83 -0.40 -5.98
CA GLU A 49 -6.67 -0.44 -7.44
C GLU A 49 -7.96 0.07 -8.11
N TRP A 50 -7.85 1.19 -8.83
CA TRP A 50 -8.91 1.70 -9.69
C TRP A 50 -8.54 1.47 -11.14
N GLY A 51 -9.41 0.81 -11.89
CA GLY A 51 -9.23 0.61 -13.33
C GLY A 51 -10.18 -0.43 -13.86
N SER A 52 -10.45 -0.35 -15.17
CA SER A 52 -11.17 -1.41 -15.87
C SER A 52 -10.23 -2.60 -16.09
N GLU A 53 -10.78 -3.80 -16.18
CA GLU A 53 -10.00 -4.98 -16.58
C GLU A 53 -9.45 -4.81 -18.01
N GLU A 54 -8.29 -5.39 -18.29
CA GLU A 54 -7.75 -5.39 -19.65
C GLU A 54 -8.71 -6.18 -20.56
N SER A 55 -9.30 -5.47 -21.52
CA SER A 55 -9.98 -6.12 -22.63
C SER A 55 -8.97 -6.40 -23.74
N ARG A 56 -9.21 -7.44 -24.53
CA ARG A 56 -8.34 -7.94 -25.62
C ARG A 56 -7.88 -6.86 -26.63
N PHE A 57 -8.48 -5.67 -26.63
CA PHE A 57 -8.21 -4.56 -27.55
C PHE A 57 -7.86 -3.22 -26.87
N LYS A 58 -7.83 -3.12 -25.53
CA LYS A 58 -7.49 -1.86 -24.83
C LYS A 58 -6.61 -2.12 -23.61
N ARG A 59 -5.46 -1.45 -23.58
CA ARG A 59 -4.60 -1.37 -22.40
C ARG A 59 -5.36 -0.70 -21.27
N ALA A 60 -5.61 -1.42 -20.19
CA ALA A 60 -6.24 -0.85 -19.02
C ALA A 60 -5.27 0.09 -18.30
N TYR A 61 -5.69 1.34 -18.11
CA TYR A 61 -5.03 2.22 -17.16
C TYR A 61 -5.50 1.83 -15.76
N LYS A 62 -4.65 1.08 -15.04
CA LYS A 62 -4.84 0.81 -13.61
C LYS A 62 -4.14 1.92 -12.81
N THR A 63 -4.95 2.75 -12.17
CA THR A 63 -4.54 3.71 -11.14
C THR A 63 -4.47 2.97 -9.81
N MET A 64 -3.26 2.72 -9.34
CA MET A 64 -3.01 2.07 -8.06
C MET A 64 -2.63 3.13 -7.02
N ARG A 65 -3.31 3.09 -5.87
CA ARG A 65 -2.96 3.87 -4.69
C ARG A 65 -2.55 2.97 -3.55
N ILE A 66 -1.44 3.36 -2.95
CA ILE A 66 -0.78 2.63 -1.90
C ILE A 66 -0.92 3.47 -0.63
N PRO A 67 -1.74 3.04 0.34
CA PRO A 67 -1.79 3.68 1.64
C PRO A 67 -0.43 3.61 2.34
N GLU A 68 -0.15 4.59 3.19
CA GLU A 68 1.11 4.67 3.92
C GLU A 68 1.37 3.43 4.79
N SER A 69 0.36 2.90 5.50
CA SER A 69 0.50 1.66 6.28
C SER A 69 0.96 0.48 5.43
N VAL A 70 0.41 0.34 4.22
CA VAL A 70 0.79 -0.73 3.29
C VAL A 70 2.23 -0.54 2.80
N LEU A 71 2.60 0.70 2.44
CA LEU A 71 3.95 1.06 2.05
C LEU A 71 4.97 0.67 3.12
N GLN A 72 4.71 1.04 4.38
CA GLN A 72 5.58 0.71 5.51
C GLN A 72 5.69 -0.81 5.74
N ARG A 73 4.57 -1.53 5.64
CA ARG A 73 4.55 -3.00 5.80
C ARG A 73 5.40 -3.69 4.73
N VAL A 74 5.21 -3.32 3.46
CA VAL A 74 5.97 -3.89 2.33
C VAL A 74 7.44 -3.54 2.47
N HIS A 75 7.77 -2.29 2.82
CA HIS A 75 9.15 -1.88 3.06
C HIS A 75 9.83 -2.74 4.14
N ARG A 76 9.18 -2.94 5.29
CA ARG A 76 9.71 -3.78 6.38
C ARG A 76 9.88 -5.24 5.97
N ARG A 77 8.98 -5.78 5.15
CA ARG A 77 9.06 -7.15 4.61
C ARG A 77 10.30 -7.31 3.73
N HIS A 78 10.58 -6.34 2.85
CA HIS A 78 11.73 -6.39 1.95
C HIS A 78 13.05 -6.00 2.65
N ALA A 79 13.02 -5.14 3.67
CA ALA A 79 14.21 -4.75 4.44
C ALA A 79 14.79 -5.88 5.30
N ARG A 80 14.00 -6.90 5.66
CA ARG A 80 14.47 -8.08 6.43
C ARG A 80 15.05 -9.19 5.56
N ALA A 81 15.02 -9.05 4.23
CA ALA A 81 15.53 -10.04 3.29
C ALA A 81 17.00 -9.77 2.88
N GLY A 82 17.74 -8.99 3.68
CA GLY A 82 19.17 -8.69 3.50
C GLY A 82 20.02 -9.35 4.57
#